data_AF-A0A934VYV9-F1
#
_entry.id   AF-A0A934VYV9-F1
#
_cell.length_a   1.000
_cell.length_b   1.000
_cell.length_c   1.000
_cell.angle_alpha   90.00
_cell.angle_beta   90.00
_cell.angle_gamma   90.00
#
_symmetry.space_group_name_H-M   'P 1'
#
loop_
_entity.id
_entity.type
_entity.pdbx_description
1 polymer ?
#
loop_
_entity_poly.entity_id
_entity_poly.type
_entity_poly.pdbx_seq_one_letter_code
_entity_poly.pdbx_strand_id
1 'polypeptide(L)'
;MAATIVDNTNATDTSGGTFDYGQSFFVPSGSAWNNIIVNFWETAGTPSTDSFAVGTLYLLDSEYLGNQADLSASTPGFIAQTSATGGGVWEFSSSITISPNTQYWIYTQGIEITPVAFNSENNYADGIAYQDIGFGYTAVTSADLAFTVSGTAVVVPEPSSALLLGIGALCFTK
;
A
#
# COMPACT_ATOMS: atom_id res chain seq x y z
N MET A 1 -15.18 2.07 8.83
CA MET A 1 -14.26 3.23 8.85
C MET A 1 -12.90 2.70 8.44
N ALA A 2 -12.14 3.47 7.66
CA ALA A 2 -10.79 3.08 7.28
C ALA A 2 -9.86 3.08 8.51
N ALA A 3 -8.97 2.11 8.59
CA ALA A 3 -7.93 1.99 9.59
C ALA A 3 -6.58 1.88 8.89
N THR A 4 -5.53 2.36 9.56
CA THR A 4 -4.17 2.28 9.05
C THR A 4 -3.70 0.83 8.97
N ILE A 5 -3.19 0.46 7.80
CA ILE A 5 -2.58 -0.86 7.52
C ILE A 5 -1.07 -0.75 7.69
N VAL A 6 -0.48 0.28 7.08
CA VAL A 6 0.96 0.58 7.11
C VAL A 6 1.11 2.08 7.27
N ASP A 7 2.09 2.49 8.07
CA ASP A 7 2.41 3.89 8.29
C ASP A 7 3.92 4.09 8.33
N ASN A 8 4.41 5.05 7.55
CA ASN A 8 5.77 5.55 7.61
C ASN A 8 5.75 7.07 7.52
N THR A 9 5.68 7.76 8.65
CA THR A 9 5.47 9.22 8.72
C THR A 9 6.68 9.99 9.25
N ASN A 10 7.79 9.30 9.55
CA ASN A 10 8.94 9.90 10.20
C ASN A 10 9.99 10.36 9.17
N ALA A 11 9.57 11.29 8.31
CA ALA A 11 10.46 11.90 7.34
C ALA A 11 11.21 13.09 7.93
N THR A 12 12.49 13.17 7.62
CA THR A 12 13.40 14.22 8.09
C THR A 12 13.82 15.17 6.98
N ASP A 13 13.52 14.84 5.72
CA ASP A 13 13.87 15.63 4.54
C ASP A 13 12.76 15.57 3.48
N THR A 14 12.88 16.39 2.44
CA THR A 14 11.88 16.57 1.38
C THR A 14 12.58 16.61 0.02
N SER A 15 12.13 15.79 -0.93
CA SER A 15 12.83 15.61 -2.20
C SER A 15 12.80 16.89 -3.05
N GLY A 16 13.95 17.35 -3.53
CA GLY A 16 14.03 18.56 -4.38
C GLY A 16 13.89 18.33 -5.89
N GLY A 17 13.60 17.10 -6.34
CA GLY A 17 13.59 16.73 -7.76
C GLY A 17 12.22 16.27 -8.26
N THR A 18 12.10 16.18 -9.59
CA THR A 18 10.93 15.66 -10.29
C THR A 18 11.12 14.17 -10.53
N PHE A 19 10.39 13.34 -9.79
CA PHE A 19 10.47 11.89 -9.85
C PHE A 19 9.07 11.31 -9.98
N ASP A 20 8.93 10.18 -10.65
CA ASP A 20 7.81 9.27 -10.39
C ASP A 20 8.25 8.36 -9.24
N TYR A 21 7.48 8.30 -8.17
CA TYR A 21 7.78 7.51 -6.98
C TYR A 21 7.12 6.14 -7.01
N GLY A 22 7.74 5.19 -6.34
CA GLY A 22 7.13 3.93 -5.96
C GLY A 22 7.52 3.53 -4.55
N GLN A 23 6.77 2.61 -3.98
CA GLN A 23 7.00 2.09 -2.64
C GLN A 23 6.47 0.67 -2.57
N SER A 24 7.26 -0.26 -2.03
CA SER A 24 6.72 -1.55 -1.59
C SER A 24 6.34 -1.50 -0.12
N PHE A 25 5.35 -2.30 0.26
CA PHE A 25 4.93 -2.43 1.65
C PHE A 25 4.40 -3.84 1.92
N PHE A 26 4.56 -4.29 3.16
CA PHE A 26 4.02 -5.57 3.61
C PHE A 26 2.71 -5.38 4.35
N VAL A 27 1.67 -6.11 3.97
CA VAL A 27 0.41 -6.16 4.72
C VAL A 27 0.60 -7.16 5.87
N PRO A 28 0.48 -6.73 7.14
CA PRO A 28 0.65 -7.62 8.28
C PRO A 28 -0.37 -8.77 8.31
N SER A 29 -0.11 -9.76 9.16
CA SER A 29 -1.08 -10.83 9.43
C SER A 29 -2.40 -10.28 9.97
N GLY A 30 -3.52 -10.93 9.65
CA GLY A 30 -4.83 -10.54 10.16
C GLY A 30 -5.89 -10.71 9.08
N SER A 31 -6.73 -9.68 8.91
CA SER A 31 -7.78 -9.66 7.89
C SER A 31 -7.23 -9.28 6.51
N ALA A 32 -7.95 -9.66 5.46
CA ALA A 32 -7.84 -8.98 4.18
C ALA A 32 -8.42 -7.55 4.29
N TRP A 33 -8.01 -6.67 3.39
CA TRP A 33 -8.38 -5.26 3.42
C TRP A 33 -8.97 -4.83 2.08
N ASN A 34 -10.01 -4.00 2.09
CA ASN A 34 -10.57 -3.35 0.90
C ASN A 34 -10.72 -1.84 1.13
N ASN A 35 -11.27 -1.10 0.15
CA ASN A 35 -11.37 0.37 0.21
C ASN A 35 -10.00 0.99 0.51
N ILE A 36 -8.98 0.57 -0.25
CA ILE A 36 -7.59 0.94 0.01
C ILE A 36 -7.39 2.41 -0.33
N ILE A 37 -6.78 3.14 0.59
CA ILE A 37 -6.45 4.56 0.46
C ILE A 37 -4.95 4.70 0.70
N VAL A 38 -4.28 5.40 -0.20
CA VAL A 38 -2.84 5.65 -0.16
C VAL A 38 -2.57 7.14 -0.24
N ASN A 39 -1.59 7.61 0.51
CA ASN A 39 -0.99 8.92 0.29
C ASN A 39 0.52 8.87 0.51
N PHE A 40 1.23 9.72 -0.23
CA PHE A 40 2.56 10.16 0.17
C PHE A 40 2.43 11.44 0.98
N TRP A 41 3.45 11.75 1.78
CA TRP A 41 3.51 13.04 2.49
C TRP A 41 4.45 13.99 1.75
N GLU A 42 4.05 15.25 1.57
CA GLU A 42 4.81 16.26 0.85
C GLU A 42 5.91 16.87 1.73
N THR A 43 5.56 17.27 2.95
CA THR A 43 6.46 18.02 3.85
C THR A 43 7.11 17.11 4.88
N ALA A 44 8.42 17.24 5.07
CA ALA A 44 9.14 16.61 6.18
C ALA A 44 8.55 17.04 7.54
N GLY A 45 8.48 16.09 8.47
CA GLY A 45 7.92 16.30 9.79
C GLY A 45 7.80 14.99 10.54
N THR A 46 7.69 15.08 11.87
CA THR A 46 7.48 13.92 12.73
C THR A 46 6.25 14.17 13.62
N PRO A 47 5.03 13.83 13.18
CA PRO A 47 4.68 13.22 11.88
C PRO A 47 4.54 14.25 10.74
N SER A 48 4.79 13.83 9.51
CA SER A 48 4.36 14.60 8.32
C SER A 48 2.83 14.72 8.28
N THR A 49 2.31 15.88 7.86
CA THR A 49 0.86 16.18 7.89
C THR A 49 0.25 16.60 6.56
N ASP A 50 1.09 16.94 5.59
CA ASP A 50 0.63 17.45 4.29
C ASP A 50 0.60 16.29 3.30
N SER A 51 -0.59 15.76 3.04
CA SER A 51 -0.76 14.63 2.11
C SER A 51 -0.76 15.13 0.67
N PHE A 52 -0.17 14.32 -0.21
CA PHE A 52 -0.09 14.60 -1.63
C PHE A 52 -0.45 13.36 -2.46
N ALA A 53 -1.20 13.62 -3.53
CA ALA A 53 -1.48 12.68 -4.59
C ALA A 53 -1.69 13.43 -5.91
N VAL A 54 -0.96 13.05 -6.96
CA VAL A 54 -1.15 13.52 -8.35
C VAL A 54 -1.10 12.34 -9.31
N GLY A 55 -1.63 12.52 -10.53
CA GLY A 55 -1.51 11.50 -11.56
C GLY A 55 -2.27 10.21 -11.20
N THR A 56 -1.71 9.08 -11.63
CA THR A 56 -2.28 7.75 -11.44
C THR A 56 -1.40 6.92 -10.52
N LEU A 57 -1.99 6.24 -9.53
CA LEU A 57 -1.29 5.26 -8.72
C LEU A 57 -1.69 3.86 -9.17
N TYR A 58 -0.69 3.03 -9.43
CA TYR A 58 -0.83 1.61 -9.74
C TYR A 58 -0.54 0.78 -8.50
N LEU A 59 -1.31 -0.28 -8.29
CA LEU A 59 -1.12 -1.28 -7.23
C LEU A 59 -0.80 -2.63 -7.88
N LEU A 60 0.31 -3.25 -7.48
CA LEU A 60 0.83 -4.51 -8.03
C LEU A 60 1.15 -5.53 -6.92
N ASP A 61 1.09 -6.83 -7.23
CA ASP A 61 1.59 -7.93 -6.39
C ASP A 61 3.01 -8.40 -6.76
N SER A 62 3.67 -7.72 -7.71
CA SER A 62 5.05 -7.96 -8.07
C SER A 62 5.80 -6.65 -8.34
N GLU A 63 7.11 -6.66 -8.10
CA GLU A 63 8.00 -5.54 -8.42
C GLU A 63 7.96 -5.20 -9.91
N TYR A 64 7.96 -3.89 -10.21
CA TYR A 64 8.06 -3.37 -11.56
C TYR A 64 9.25 -2.41 -11.65
N LEU A 65 10.19 -2.74 -12.55
CA LEU A 65 11.42 -1.95 -12.80
C LEU A 65 11.42 -1.32 -14.21
N GLY A 66 10.29 -1.36 -14.91
CA GLY A 66 10.14 -0.74 -16.23
C GLY A 66 9.87 0.76 -16.14
N ASN A 67 9.70 1.41 -17.29
CA ASN A 67 9.42 2.83 -17.38
C ASN A 67 8.02 3.16 -16.83
N GLN A 68 7.88 4.28 -16.13
CA GLN A 68 6.58 4.79 -15.68
C GLN A 68 5.57 4.92 -16.83
N ALA A 69 6.03 5.31 -18.03
CA ALA A 69 5.16 5.49 -19.20
C ALA A 69 4.55 4.18 -19.72
N ASP A 70 5.16 3.03 -19.36
CA ASP A 70 4.71 1.70 -19.76
C ASP A 70 3.79 1.03 -18.72
N LEU A 71 3.58 1.65 -17.55
CA LEU A 71 2.62 1.17 -16.55
C LEU A 71 1.20 1.13 -17.14
N SER A 72 0.56 -0.02 -17.00
CA SER A 72 -0.79 -0.24 -17.52
C SER A 72 -1.45 -1.46 -16.86
N ALA A 73 -2.71 -1.72 -17.19
CA ALA A 73 -3.41 -2.94 -16.80
C ALA A 73 -2.79 -4.25 -17.37
N SER A 74 -1.82 -4.15 -18.30
CA SER A 74 -1.07 -5.30 -18.83
C SER A 74 0.27 -5.52 -18.11
N THR A 75 0.65 -4.64 -17.18
CA THR A 75 1.86 -4.81 -16.38
C THR A 75 1.77 -6.10 -15.56
N PRO A 76 2.80 -6.98 -15.58
CA PRO A 76 2.82 -8.16 -14.72
C PRO A 76 2.55 -7.80 -13.26
N GLY A 77 1.67 -8.57 -12.62
CA GLY A 77 1.25 -8.36 -11.25
C GLY A 77 0.29 -7.19 -11.03
N PHE A 78 -0.22 -6.55 -12.08
CA PHE A 78 -1.25 -5.52 -11.96
C PHE A 78 -2.49 -6.01 -11.20
N ILE A 79 -2.87 -5.27 -10.16
CA ILE A 79 -4.10 -5.47 -9.40
C ILE A 79 -5.12 -4.41 -9.79
N ALA A 80 -4.72 -3.14 -9.68
CA ALA A 80 -5.61 -2.01 -9.91
C ALA A 80 -4.81 -0.73 -10.18
N GLN A 81 -5.51 0.30 -10.67
CA GLN A 81 -5.03 1.67 -10.70
C GLN A 81 -6.13 2.62 -10.24
N THR A 82 -5.75 3.81 -9.79
CA THR A 82 -6.67 4.89 -9.48
C THR A 82 -6.03 6.25 -9.75
N SER A 83 -6.83 7.28 -9.94
CA SER A 83 -6.33 8.65 -10.09
C SER A 83 -6.38 9.39 -8.75
N ALA A 84 -5.50 10.37 -8.57
CA ALA A 84 -5.49 11.20 -7.39
C ALA A 84 -6.85 11.87 -7.17
N THR A 85 -7.32 11.86 -5.93
CA THR A 85 -8.50 12.60 -5.52
C THR A 85 -8.08 14.00 -5.05
N GLY A 86 -9.00 14.97 -5.07
CA GLY A 86 -8.73 16.34 -4.61
C GLY A 86 -8.38 16.48 -3.12
N GLY A 87 -8.34 15.38 -2.36
CA GLY A 87 -8.00 15.33 -0.94
C GLY A 87 -6.55 14.94 -0.63
N GLY A 88 -5.66 14.84 -1.63
CA GLY A 88 -4.26 14.46 -1.41
C GLY A 88 -4.05 12.95 -1.23
N VAL A 89 -5.03 12.14 -1.67
CA VAL A 89 -5.00 10.68 -1.55
C VAL A 89 -5.41 9.99 -2.85
N TRP A 90 -4.92 8.78 -3.05
CA TRP A 90 -5.41 7.84 -4.06
C TRP A 90 -6.36 6.84 -3.40
N GLU A 91 -7.61 6.79 -3.85
CA GLU A 91 -8.61 5.85 -3.34
C GLU A 91 -8.90 4.77 -4.39
N PHE A 92 -8.65 3.51 -4.06
CA PHE A 92 -8.98 2.38 -4.92
C PHE A 92 -10.45 1.96 -4.76
N SER A 93 -11.00 1.36 -5.82
CA SER A 93 -12.35 0.79 -5.79
C SER A 93 -12.52 -0.18 -4.61
N SER A 94 -13.69 -0.16 -3.98
CA SER A 94 -14.06 -1.06 -2.88
C SER A 94 -14.09 -2.54 -3.28
N SER A 95 -14.09 -2.84 -4.59
CA SER A 95 -13.96 -4.18 -5.15
C SER A 95 -12.53 -4.73 -5.10
N ILE A 96 -11.54 -3.88 -4.84
CA ILE A 96 -10.14 -4.28 -4.70
C ILE A 96 -9.90 -4.73 -3.26
N THR A 97 -9.39 -5.94 -3.12
CA THR A 97 -9.03 -6.54 -1.84
C THR A 97 -7.57 -6.97 -1.87
N ILE A 98 -6.81 -6.61 -0.84
CA ILE A 98 -5.44 -7.08 -0.62
C ILE A 98 -5.40 -8.07 0.55
N SER A 99 -4.56 -9.08 0.43
CA SER A 99 -4.44 -10.19 1.36
C SER A 99 -3.45 -9.86 2.48
N PRO A 100 -3.67 -10.41 3.70
CA PRO A 100 -2.68 -10.32 4.76
C PRO A 100 -1.43 -11.13 4.41
N ASN A 101 -0.32 -10.87 5.12
CA ASN A 101 0.97 -11.54 4.93
C ASN A 101 1.49 -11.48 3.48
N THR A 102 1.23 -10.39 2.78
CA THR A 102 1.55 -10.25 1.35
C THR A 102 2.26 -8.92 1.12
N GLN A 103 3.30 -8.93 0.30
CA GLN A 103 3.97 -7.73 -0.15
C GLN A 103 3.29 -7.19 -1.40
N TYR A 104 3.11 -5.87 -1.44
CA TYR A 104 2.57 -5.15 -2.59
C TYR A 104 3.48 -4.00 -2.97
N TRP A 105 3.33 -3.53 -4.20
CA TRP A 105 4.04 -2.38 -4.75
C TRP A 105 3.04 -1.35 -5.23
N ILE A 106 3.32 -0.09 -4.95
CA ILE A 106 2.63 1.05 -5.53
C ILE A 106 3.60 1.87 -6.36
N TYR A 107 3.12 2.34 -7.51
CA TYR A 107 3.90 3.18 -8.43
C TYR A 107 3.05 4.32 -8.96
N THR A 108 3.57 5.54 -8.91
CA THR A 108 2.95 6.75 -9.46
C THR A 108 3.29 6.87 -10.93
N GLN A 109 2.31 7.17 -11.78
CA GLN A 109 2.50 7.43 -13.20
C GLN A 109 2.05 8.85 -13.51
N GLY A 110 3.00 9.64 -13.99
CA GLY A 110 2.81 10.98 -14.52
C GLY A 110 3.66 11.97 -13.73
N ILE A 111 4.79 12.37 -14.33
CA ILE A 111 5.77 13.38 -13.86
C ILE A 111 5.27 14.17 -12.64
N GLU A 112 5.65 13.71 -11.45
CA GLU A 112 5.31 14.40 -10.22
C GLU A 112 6.26 15.58 -10.02
N ILE A 113 5.71 16.79 -10.08
CA ILE A 113 6.43 18.03 -9.81
C ILE A 113 6.47 18.37 -8.32
N THR A 114 5.79 17.58 -7.50
CA THR A 114 5.63 17.84 -6.07
C THR A 114 6.63 17.02 -5.27
N PRO A 115 7.29 17.63 -4.27
CA PRO A 115 8.16 16.92 -3.37
C PRO A 115 7.44 15.79 -2.60
N VAL A 116 8.18 14.73 -2.30
CA VAL A 116 7.79 13.72 -1.32
C VAL A 116 8.78 13.78 -0.16
N ALA A 117 8.25 13.76 1.05
CA ALA A 117 8.99 13.66 2.27
C ALA A 117 9.64 12.28 2.37
N PHE A 118 10.88 12.23 2.85
CA PHE A 118 11.65 10.99 2.94
C PHE A 118 12.58 11.01 4.15
N ASN A 119 13.13 9.84 4.48
CA ASN A 119 14.22 9.70 5.42
C ASN A 119 15.50 9.30 4.65
N SER A 120 16.63 9.93 4.97
CA SER A 120 17.94 9.63 4.35
C SER A 120 18.62 8.37 4.91
N GLU A 121 17.95 7.71 5.86
CA GLU A 121 18.22 6.34 6.29
C GLU A 121 16.99 5.50 5.99
N ASN A 122 17.17 4.31 5.41
CA ASN A 122 16.05 3.38 5.20
C ASN A 122 15.67 2.70 6.53
N ASN A 123 14.76 3.33 7.26
CA ASN A 123 14.22 2.88 8.54
C ASN A 123 12.93 2.07 8.38
N TYR A 124 12.35 2.03 7.19
CA TYR A 124 11.16 1.23 6.90
C TYR A 124 11.54 -0.22 6.53
N ALA A 125 11.43 -1.13 7.50
CA ALA A 125 11.89 -2.51 7.34
C ALA A 125 11.03 -3.38 6.39
N ASP A 126 9.78 -2.98 6.15
CA ASP A 126 8.76 -3.80 5.49
C ASP A 126 8.61 -3.49 3.99
N GLY A 127 9.57 -2.74 3.41
CA GLY A 127 9.59 -2.42 2.00
C GLY A 127 10.74 -1.53 1.57
N ILE A 128 10.70 -1.10 0.32
CA ILE A 128 11.76 -0.33 -0.33
C ILE A 128 11.11 0.78 -1.18
N ALA A 129 11.73 1.95 -1.17
CA ALA A 129 11.35 3.07 -2.02
C ALA A 129 11.87 2.88 -3.45
N TYR A 130 11.17 3.41 -4.43
CA TYR A 130 11.55 3.39 -5.83
C TYR A 130 11.39 4.79 -6.42
N GLN A 131 12.20 5.10 -7.43
CA GLN A 131 12.06 6.32 -8.20
C GLN A 131 12.33 6.06 -9.68
N ASP A 132 11.64 6.80 -10.56
CA ASP A 132 11.90 6.87 -11.99
C ASP A 132 12.10 8.34 -12.40
N ILE A 133 13.07 8.57 -13.30
CA ILE A 133 13.37 9.86 -13.95
C ILE A 133 13.23 9.77 -15.48
N GLY A 134 12.47 8.79 -15.98
CA GLY A 134 12.23 8.52 -17.39
C GLY A 134 13.04 7.36 -17.98
N PHE A 135 13.69 6.54 -17.15
CA PHE A 135 14.49 5.39 -17.59
C PHE A 135 14.08 4.06 -16.95
N GLY A 136 13.05 4.05 -16.11
CA GLY A 136 12.59 2.91 -15.35
C GLY A 136 12.77 3.08 -13.85
N TYR A 137 11.85 2.49 -13.08
CA TYR A 137 11.96 2.51 -11.63
C TYR A 137 13.22 1.80 -11.17
N THR A 138 13.95 2.46 -10.28
CA THR A 138 15.11 1.91 -9.59
C THR A 138 14.86 1.94 -8.09
N ALA A 139 15.21 0.85 -7.41
CA ALA A 139 15.14 0.76 -5.96
C ALA A 139 16.11 1.77 -5.30
N VAL A 140 15.61 2.50 -4.31
CA VAL A 140 16.36 3.43 -3.46
C VAL A 140 16.55 2.76 -2.11
N THR A 141 17.69 2.09 -1.91
CA THR A 141 17.93 1.31 -0.68
C THR A 141 18.47 2.14 0.48
N SER A 142 18.88 3.38 0.21
CA SER A 142 19.46 4.29 1.20
C SER A 142 18.42 5.20 1.87
N ALA A 143 17.18 5.23 1.36
CA ALA A 143 16.14 6.12 1.83
C ALA A 143 14.78 5.43 1.78
N ASP A 144 13.84 5.90 2.59
CA ASP A 144 12.43 5.51 2.53
C ASP A 144 11.53 6.73 2.35
N LEU A 145 10.46 6.56 1.59
CA LEU A 145 9.46 7.61 1.39
C LEU A 145 8.53 7.64 2.60
N ALA A 146 8.01 8.81 2.92
CA ALA A 146 6.96 8.93 3.90
C ALA A 146 5.61 8.66 3.21
N PHE A 147 4.87 7.68 3.70
CA PHE A 147 3.58 7.26 3.13
C PHE A 147 2.68 6.64 4.18
N THR A 148 1.40 6.56 3.86
CA THR A 148 0.42 5.81 4.64
C THR A 148 -0.45 4.98 3.72
N VAL A 149 -0.72 3.75 4.11
CA VAL A 149 -1.71 2.87 3.48
C VAL A 149 -2.78 2.55 4.51
N SER A 150 -4.04 2.82 4.17
CA SER A 150 -5.19 2.54 5.02
C SER A 150 -6.28 1.81 4.24
N GLY A 151 -7.21 1.19 4.96
CA GLY A 151 -8.33 0.48 4.34
C GLY A 151 -9.33 -0.02 5.37
N THR A 152 -10.35 -0.73 4.91
CA THR A 152 -11.36 -1.37 5.76
C THR A 152 -11.12 -2.87 5.81
N ALA A 153 -11.01 -3.42 7.02
CA ALA A 153 -10.86 -4.86 7.20
C ALA A 153 -12.09 -5.61 6.68
N VAL A 154 -11.87 -6.60 5.83
CA VAL A 154 -12.90 -7.53 5.38
C VAL A 154 -13.14 -8.53 6.51
N VAL A 155 -14.29 -8.39 7.18
CA VAL A 155 -14.69 -9.32 8.24
C VAL A 155 -15.17 -10.60 7.58
N VAL A 156 -14.34 -11.65 7.62
CA VAL A 156 -14.78 -13.01 7.30
C VAL A 156 -15.44 -13.56 8.57
N PRO A 157 -16.74 -13.90 8.55
CA PRO A 157 -17.34 -14.60 9.68
C PRO A 157 -16.58 -15.91 9.89
N GLU A 158 -16.04 -16.16 11.09
CA GLU A 158 -15.52 -17.48 11.38
C GLU A 158 -16.63 -18.51 11.13
N PRO A 159 -16.35 -19.64 10.45
CA PRO A 159 -17.32 -20.72 10.39
C PRO A 159 -17.62 -21.12 11.83
N SER A 160 -18.89 -20.99 12.22
CA SER A 160 -19.32 -21.37 13.56
C SER A 160 -18.94 -22.83 13.78
N SER A 161 -17.99 -23.06 14.69
CA SER A 161 -17.61 -24.39 15.17
C SER A 161 -18.72 -25.01 16.05
N ALA A 162 -19.98 -24.82 15.66
CA ALA A 162 -21.16 -25.27 16.37
C ALA A 162 -21.77 -26.44 15.60
N LEU A 163 -21.23 -27.65 15.79
CA LEU A 163 -21.95 -28.96 15.79
C LEU A 163 -20.94 -30.13 15.70
N LEU A 164 -20.22 -30.47 16.78
CA LEU A 164 -19.64 -31.83 16.90
C LEU A 164 -19.53 -32.34 18.35
N LEU A 165 -20.59 -32.14 19.15
CA LEU A 165 -20.69 -32.70 20.50
C LEU A 165 -22.06 -33.38 20.75
N GLY A 166 -22.69 -33.90 19.69
CA GLY A 166 -24.07 -34.38 19.71
C GLY A 166 -24.29 -35.87 19.39
N ILE A 167 -23.30 -36.75 19.59
CA ILE A 167 -23.51 -38.20 19.43
C ILE A 167 -22.63 -38.96 20.42
N GLY A 168 -23.14 -39.21 21.63
CA GLY A 168 -22.39 -39.99 22.62
C GLY A 168 -23.15 -40.48 23.86
N ALA A 169 -24.42 -40.12 24.06
CA ALA A 169 -25.17 -40.54 25.25
C ALA A 169 -26.58 -41.05 24.89
N LEU A 170 -26.64 -42.22 24.25
CA LEU A 170 -27.85 -43.06 24.17
C LEU A 170 -27.41 -44.53 24.33
N CYS A 171 -28.12 -45.26 25.20
CA CYS A 171 -27.87 -46.61 25.75
C CYS A 171 -26.78 -46.67 26.84
N PHE A 172 -27.06 -47.08 28.08
CA PHE A 172 -27.67 -48.35 28.48
C PHE A 172 -28.61 -48.24 29.69
N THR A 173 -29.80 -48.85 29.57
CA THR A 173 -30.60 -49.38 30.68
C THR A 173 -30.20 -50.82 30.98
N LYS A 174 -29.90 -51.16 32.23
CA LYS A 174 -30.49 -52.30 32.93
C LYS A 174 -30.29 -52.20 34.43
#